data_AF-A0A147DP51-F1
#
_entry.id   AF-A0A147DP51-F1
#
_cell.length_a   1.000
_cell.length_b   1.000
_cell.length_c   1.000
_cell.angle_alpha   90.00
_cell.angle_beta   90.00
_cell.angle_gamma   90.00
#
_symmetry.space_group_name_H-M   'P 1'
#
loop_
_entity.id
_entity.type
_entity.pdbx_description
1 polymer ?
#
loop_
_entity_poly.entity_id
_entity_poly.type
_entity_poly.pdbx_seq_one_letter_code
_entity_poly.pdbx_strand_id
1 'polypeptide(L)'
;MSRRSNTCVAVLVATAAVLSACSAEPGGARADASEAKRSIVDVVEHTTASIGGDWSVYSGPAAESCDRAGAAPGARWSYIVERTAPDGVDPAVDVERVEQAWEEQGIAVERFESGAADPLLGVRGSGGPVTSIEFNAFPQRYSVTGESTCFDGSVDDLRGVGEG
;
A
#
# COMPACT_ATOMS: atom_id res chain seq x y z
N MET A 1 75.47 35.72 -2.92
CA MET A 1 74.84 34.81 -1.93
C MET A 1 73.80 35.61 -1.15
N SER A 2 72.50 35.35 -1.33
CA SER A 2 71.51 35.16 -0.25
C SER A 2 70.10 35.07 -0.83
N ARG A 3 69.48 33.88 -0.69
CA ARG A 3 68.04 33.61 -0.88
C ARG A 3 67.28 34.03 0.37
N ARG A 4 66.07 34.60 0.23
CA ARG A 4 64.89 34.46 1.12
C ARG A 4 63.65 34.76 0.26
N SER A 5 62.89 33.80 -0.27
CA SER A 5 62.00 32.78 0.29
C SER A 5 60.79 33.29 1.09
N ASN A 6 59.62 32.96 0.51
CA ASN A 6 58.34 32.59 1.11
C ASN A 6 57.35 33.69 1.51
N THR A 7 56.31 33.85 0.69
CA THR A 7 54.97 34.23 1.15
C THR A 7 53.96 33.31 0.45
N CYS A 8 53.57 32.23 1.13
CA CYS A 8 52.38 31.49 0.78
C CYS A 8 51.28 31.92 1.75
N VAL A 9 50.35 32.72 1.25
CA VAL A 9 49.10 33.04 1.96
C VAL A 9 48.23 31.78 1.89
N ALA A 10 48.08 31.07 3.01
CA ALA A 10 47.12 30.00 3.13
C ALA A 10 45.74 30.60 3.46
N VAL A 11 44.85 30.64 2.47
CA VAL A 11 43.43 30.99 2.67
C VAL A 11 42.71 29.74 3.17
N LEU A 12 42.37 29.71 4.46
CA LEU A 12 41.47 28.72 5.06
C LEU A 12 40.04 29.04 4.62
N VAL A 13 39.54 28.32 3.61
CA VAL A 13 38.12 28.31 3.25
C VAL A 13 37.41 27.34 4.21
N ALA A 14 36.75 27.87 5.23
CA ALA A 14 35.87 27.09 6.10
C ALA A 14 34.57 26.79 5.35
N THR A 15 34.46 25.59 4.76
CA THR A 15 33.22 25.06 4.21
C THR A 15 32.29 24.67 5.36
N ALA A 16 31.38 25.57 5.74
CA ALA A 16 30.25 25.23 6.59
C ALA A 16 29.29 24.33 5.80
N ALA A 17 29.40 23.02 5.98
CA ALA A 17 28.42 22.07 5.49
C ALA A 17 27.14 22.22 6.34
N VAL A 18 26.15 22.92 5.79
CA VAL A 18 24.81 22.96 6.37
C VAL A 18 24.19 21.59 6.11
N LEU A 19 24.20 20.73 7.12
CA LEU A 19 23.47 19.46 7.08
C LEU A 19 21.98 19.79 7.14
N SER A 20 21.35 19.90 5.97
CA SER A 20 19.89 19.87 5.84
C SER A 20 19.42 18.47 6.22
N ALA A 21 19.23 18.24 7.52
CA ALA A 21 18.51 17.07 7.98
C ALA A 21 17.07 17.23 7.47
N CYS A 22 16.67 16.39 6.51
CA CYS A 22 15.27 16.25 6.11
C CYS A 22 14.53 15.64 7.31
N SER A 23 14.09 16.46 8.24
CA SER A 23 13.06 16.07 9.20
C SER A 23 11.77 15.93 8.40
N ALA A 24 11.24 14.71 8.31
CA ALA A 24 9.90 14.50 7.76
C ALA A 24 8.94 15.40 8.52
N GLU A 25 8.38 16.39 7.83
CA GLU A 25 7.47 17.34 8.45
C GLU A 25 6.16 16.61 8.77
N PRO A 26 5.52 16.87 9.92
CA PRO A 26 4.24 16.26 10.28
C PRO A 26 3.14 16.37 9.19
N GLY A 27 3.24 17.40 8.33
CA GLY A 27 2.33 17.57 7.19
C GLY A 27 2.52 16.56 6.06
N GLY A 28 3.74 16.08 5.81
CA GLY A 28 4.05 15.10 4.77
C GLY A 28 3.45 13.73 5.09
N ALA A 29 3.69 13.22 6.30
CA ALA A 29 3.13 11.95 6.77
C ALA A 29 1.59 11.91 6.69
N ARG A 30 0.93 13.04 6.97
CA ARG A 30 -0.54 13.15 6.87
C ARG A 30 -1.04 13.11 5.42
N ALA A 31 -0.31 13.74 4.50
CA ALA A 31 -0.63 13.71 3.08
C ALA A 31 -0.48 12.29 2.53
N ASP A 32 0.63 11.63 2.83
CA ASP A 32 0.91 10.25 2.42
C ASP A 32 -0.14 9.27 2.97
N ALA A 33 -0.53 9.42 4.24
CA ALA A 33 -1.59 8.61 4.84
C ALA A 33 -2.94 8.81 4.12
N SER A 34 -3.29 10.05 3.77
CA SER A 34 -4.55 10.36 3.10
C SER A 34 -4.57 9.87 1.64
N GLU A 35 -3.42 9.92 0.97
CA GLU A 35 -3.23 9.37 -0.38
C GLU A 35 -3.30 7.84 -0.36
N ALA A 36 -2.57 7.19 0.54
CA ALA A 36 -2.59 5.74 0.68
C ALA A 36 -4.01 5.21 1.00
N LYS A 37 -4.78 5.94 1.84
CA LYS A 37 -6.17 5.57 2.15
C LYS A 37 -7.06 5.64 0.91
N ARG A 38 -6.97 6.71 0.13
CA ARG A 38 -7.74 6.86 -1.11
C ARG A 38 -7.35 5.80 -2.13
N SER A 39 -6.05 5.60 -2.33
CA SER A 39 -5.51 4.60 -3.25
C SER A 39 -6.07 3.20 -2.97
N ILE A 40 -6.05 2.74 -1.70
CA ILE A 40 -6.54 1.39 -1.40
C ILE A 40 -8.07 1.26 -1.53
N VAL A 41 -8.82 2.32 -1.21
CA VAL A 41 -10.27 2.34 -1.45
C VAL A 41 -10.55 2.26 -2.94
N ASP A 42 -9.87 3.08 -3.75
CA ASP A 42 -10.06 3.12 -5.20
C ASP A 42 -9.74 1.78 -5.86
N VAL A 43 -8.63 1.12 -5.47
CA VAL A 43 -8.27 -0.20 -6.01
C VAL A 43 -9.31 -1.27 -5.65
N VAL A 44 -9.77 -1.30 -4.39
CA VAL A 44 -10.78 -2.27 -3.95
C VAL A 44 -12.12 -2.01 -4.63
N GLU A 45 -12.57 -0.75 -4.71
CA GLU A 45 -13.81 -0.39 -5.39
C GLU A 45 -13.76 -0.70 -6.88
N HIS A 46 -12.64 -0.40 -7.56
CA HIS A 46 -12.43 -0.78 -8.94
C HIS A 46 -12.47 -2.31 -9.14
N THR A 47 -11.86 -3.06 -8.23
CA THR A 47 -11.92 -4.54 -8.22
C THR A 47 -13.36 -5.03 -8.09
N THR A 48 -14.15 -4.48 -7.18
CA THR A 48 -15.56 -4.87 -7.03
C THR A 48 -16.42 -4.47 -8.23
N ALA A 49 -16.11 -3.33 -8.87
CA ALA A 49 -16.81 -2.86 -10.05
C ALA A 49 -16.56 -3.77 -11.28
N SER A 50 -15.38 -4.38 -11.41
CA SER A 50 -15.04 -5.24 -12.55
C SER A 50 -15.85 -6.54 -12.58
N ILE A 51 -16.32 -7.00 -11.42
CA ILE A 51 -17.15 -8.21 -11.26
C ILE A 51 -18.59 -7.93 -10.77
N GLY A 52 -18.93 -6.64 -10.62
CA GLY A 52 -20.26 -6.15 -10.26
C GLY A 52 -20.81 -6.69 -8.93
N GLY A 53 -22.12 -6.54 -8.74
CA GLY A 53 -22.84 -7.00 -7.56
C GLY A 53 -22.84 -6.01 -6.38
N ASP A 54 -23.59 -6.36 -5.35
CA ASP A 54 -23.72 -5.55 -4.15
C ASP A 54 -22.67 -5.97 -3.11
N TRP A 55 -21.74 -5.07 -2.83
CA TRP A 55 -20.67 -5.28 -1.86
C TRP A 55 -20.91 -4.48 -0.60
N SER A 56 -20.47 -5.02 0.53
CA SER A 56 -20.56 -4.38 1.83
C SER A 56 -19.18 -4.29 2.47
N VAL A 57 -18.93 -3.21 3.21
CA VAL A 57 -17.70 -3.06 3.98
C VAL A 57 -17.75 -4.04 5.15
N TYR A 58 -16.85 -5.01 5.15
CA TYR A 58 -16.61 -5.89 6.29
C TYR A 58 -15.75 -5.20 7.34
N SER A 59 -14.69 -4.51 6.90
CA SER A 59 -13.77 -3.79 7.78
C SER A 59 -13.01 -2.66 7.06
N GLY A 60 -12.71 -1.60 7.79
CA GLY A 60 -11.79 -0.53 7.37
C GLY A 60 -12.42 0.61 6.55
N PRO A 61 -11.59 1.50 5.95
CA PRO A 61 -10.13 1.45 5.98
C PRO A 61 -9.58 1.66 7.40
N ALA A 62 -8.81 0.70 7.90
CA ALA A 62 -8.24 0.69 9.25
C ALA A 62 -6.72 0.82 9.19
N ALA A 63 -6.14 1.60 10.11
CA ALA A 63 -4.70 1.80 10.17
C ALA A 63 -4.02 0.61 10.87
N GLU A 64 -2.96 0.10 10.26
CA GLU A 64 -2.14 -0.99 10.76
C GLU A 64 -0.65 -0.63 10.68
N SER A 65 0.17 -1.21 11.56
CA SER A 65 1.62 -1.08 11.46
C SER A 65 2.16 -1.91 10.30
N CYS A 66 3.20 -1.43 9.64
CA CYS A 66 3.93 -2.18 8.62
C CYS A 66 5.44 -2.05 8.81
N ASP A 67 6.15 -3.14 8.52
CA ASP A 67 7.60 -3.19 8.58
C ASP A 67 8.22 -2.59 7.32
N ARG A 68 9.34 -1.87 7.48
CA ARG A 68 10.10 -1.28 6.38
C ARG A 68 11.58 -1.61 6.53
N ALA A 69 12.16 -2.21 5.50
CA ALA A 69 13.55 -2.64 5.52
C ALA A 69 14.49 -1.43 5.70
N GLY A 70 15.27 -1.44 6.80
CA GLY A 70 16.24 -0.38 7.09
C GLY A 70 15.63 0.95 7.55
N ALA A 71 14.34 1.00 7.87
CA ALA A 71 13.63 2.19 8.35
C ALA A 71 12.82 1.90 9.61
N ALA A 72 12.32 2.96 10.26
CA ALA A 72 11.36 2.82 11.35
C ALA A 72 10.05 2.17 10.83
N PRO A 73 9.30 1.43 11.67
CA PRO A 73 7.97 0.96 11.31
C PRO A 73 7.12 2.09 10.75
N GLY A 74 6.36 1.78 9.71
CA GLY A 74 5.39 2.71 9.11
C GLY A 74 3.97 2.34 9.49
N ALA A 75 3.03 2.99 8.82
CA ALA A 75 1.63 2.62 8.84
C ALA A 75 1.12 2.33 7.43
N ARG A 76 0.05 1.54 7.35
CA ARG A 76 -0.70 1.22 6.13
C ARG A 76 -2.19 1.18 6.43
N TRP A 77 -3.02 1.18 5.39
CA TRP A 77 -4.46 1.00 5.50
C TRP A 77 -4.87 -0.39 5.02
N SER A 78 -5.68 -1.10 5.81
CA SER A 78 -6.38 -2.32 5.40
C SER A 78 -7.85 -2.01 5.12
N TYR A 79 -8.38 -2.52 4.01
CA TYR A 79 -9.77 -2.34 3.61
C TYR A 79 -10.34 -3.65 3.08
N ILE A 80 -11.45 -4.10 3.65
CA ILE A 80 -12.04 -5.40 3.39
C ILE A 80 -13.51 -5.22 3.04
N VAL A 81 -13.90 -5.71 1.87
CA VAL A 81 -15.28 -5.76 1.41
C VAL A 81 -15.69 -7.18 1.10
N GLU A 82 -16.96 -7.48 1.28
CA GLU A 82 -17.54 -8.80 1.03
C GLU A 82 -18.89 -8.71 0.33
N ARG A 83 -19.22 -9.76 -0.41
CA ARG A 83 -20.56 -10.02 -0.94
C ARG A 83 -20.93 -11.49 -0.75
N THR A 84 -22.22 -11.79 -0.73
CA THR A 84 -22.69 -13.17 -0.91
C THR A 84 -22.22 -13.68 -2.28
N ALA A 85 -21.81 -14.94 -2.35
CA ALA A 85 -21.43 -15.54 -3.63
C ALA A 85 -22.64 -15.52 -4.59
N PRO A 86 -22.48 -15.04 -5.83
CA PRO A 86 -23.57 -14.98 -6.78
C PRO A 86 -24.03 -16.37 -7.23
N ASP A 87 -25.34 -16.59 -7.26
CA ASP A 87 -25.93 -17.84 -7.74
C ASP A 87 -25.70 -18.02 -9.25
N GLY A 88 -25.28 -19.22 -9.67
CA GLY A 88 -25.15 -19.58 -11.09
C GLY A 88 -23.99 -18.90 -11.83
N VAL A 89 -23.10 -18.20 -11.13
CA VAL A 89 -21.86 -17.64 -11.69
C VAL A 89 -20.71 -18.59 -11.40
N ASP A 90 -19.91 -18.88 -12.43
CA ASP A 90 -18.67 -19.64 -12.28
C ASP A 90 -17.58 -18.76 -11.64
N PRO A 91 -17.06 -19.10 -10.45
CA PRO A 91 -16.03 -18.31 -9.78
C PRO A 91 -14.75 -18.13 -10.60
N ALA A 92 -14.43 -19.06 -11.51
CA ALA A 92 -13.26 -18.94 -12.37
C ALA A 92 -13.34 -17.73 -13.31
N VAL A 93 -14.55 -17.36 -13.75
CA VAL A 93 -14.77 -16.21 -14.63
C VAL A 93 -14.53 -14.90 -13.88
N ASP A 94 -14.96 -14.80 -12.63
CA ASP A 94 -14.72 -13.61 -11.81
C ASP A 94 -13.25 -13.50 -11.39
N VAL A 95 -12.59 -14.63 -11.12
CA VAL A 95 -11.13 -14.69 -10.91
C VAL A 95 -10.37 -14.12 -12.11
N GLU A 96 -10.73 -14.53 -13.34
CA GLU A 96 -10.09 -14.02 -14.56
C GLU A 96 -10.30 -12.51 -14.75
N ARG A 97 -11.50 -12.00 -14.47
CA ARG A 97 -11.79 -10.55 -14.55
C ARG A 97 -11.00 -9.73 -13.53
N VAL A 98 -10.89 -10.23 -12.30
CA VAL A 98 -10.13 -9.55 -11.25
C VAL A 98 -8.65 -9.51 -11.60
N GLU A 99 -8.10 -10.61 -12.10
CA GLU A 99 -6.71 -10.66 -12.55
C GLU A 99 -6.42 -9.64 -13.64
N GLN A 100 -7.26 -9.58 -14.68
CA GLN A 100 -7.11 -8.59 -15.76
C GLN A 100 -7.17 -7.16 -15.21
N ALA A 101 -8.13 -6.86 -14.33
CA ALA A 101 -8.26 -5.55 -13.71
C ALA A 101 -7.04 -5.15 -12.86
N TRP A 102 -6.37 -6.12 -12.25
CA TRP A 102 -5.16 -5.89 -11.46
C TRP A 102 -3.91 -5.72 -12.33
N GLU A 103 -3.75 -6.54 -13.36
CA GLU A 103 -2.65 -6.41 -14.32
C GLU A 103 -2.69 -5.05 -15.04
N GLU A 104 -3.87 -4.56 -15.41
CA GLU A 104 -4.07 -3.23 -16.01
C GLU A 104 -3.65 -2.08 -15.08
N GLN A 105 -3.70 -2.29 -13.76
CA GLN A 105 -3.24 -1.35 -12.74
C GLN A 105 -1.75 -1.53 -12.38
N GLY A 106 -1.04 -2.44 -13.05
CA GLY A 106 0.36 -2.74 -12.77
C GLY A 106 0.59 -3.55 -11.49
N ILE A 107 -0.44 -4.25 -11.00
CA ILE A 107 -0.34 -5.17 -9.87
C ILE A 107 0.08 -6.53 -10.42
N ALA A 108 1.13 -7.12 -9.84
CA ALA A 108 1.55 -8.48 -10.19
C ALA A 108 0.63 -9.49 -9.53
N VAL A 109 0.23 -10.53 -10.28
CA VAL A 109 -0.85 -11.46 -9.89
C VAL A 109 -0.35 -12.90 -9.77
N GLU A 110 -0.93 -13.64 -8.81
CA GLU A 110 -0.75 -15.07 -8.63
C GLU A 110 -2.11 -15.70 -8.31
N ARG A 111 -2.60 -16.59 -9.18
CA ARG A 111 -3.80 -17.40 -8.91
C ARG A 111 -3.49 -18.48 -7.88
N PHE A 112 -4.47 -18.81 -7.06
CA PHE A 112 -4.39 -19.97 -6.18
C PHE A 112 -5.69 -20.76 -6.14
N GLU A 113 -5.55 -22.04 -5.80
CA GLU A 113 -6.63 -23.00 -5.65
C GLU A 113 -6.39 -23.84 -4.39
N SER A 114 -7.41 -24.03 -3.54
CA SER A 114 -7.30 -24.97 -2.41
C SER A 114 -7.51 -26.42 -2.88
N GLY A 115 -6.79 -27.40 -2.34
CA GLY A 115 -6.90 -28.81 -2.77
C GLY A 115 -8.15 -29.59 -2.29
N ALA A 116 -9.29 -28.94 -2.06
CA ALA A 116 -10.54 -29.58 -1.66
C ALA A 116 -11.39 -30.03 -2.88
N ALA A 117 -12.42 -30.83 -2.66
CA ALA A 117 -13.34 -31.27 -3.73
C ALA A 117 -14.11 -30.10 -4.37
N ASP A 118 -14.46 -29.09 -3.56
CA ASP A 118 -14.94 -27.78 -4.00
C ASP A 118 -13.86 -26.76 -3.67
N PRO A 119 -12.92 -26.49 -4.59
CA PRO A 119 -11.77 -25.66 -4.29
C PRO A 119 -12.18 -24.19 -4.10
N LEU A 120 -11.58 -23.53 -3.12
CA LEU A 120 -11.50 -22.08 -3.07
C LEU A 120 -10.62 -21.61 -4.23
N LEU A 121 -11.19 -20.75 -5.08
CA LEU A 121 -10.47 -20.04 -6.12
C LEU A 121 -10.19 -18.61 -5.67
N GLY A 122 -9.03 -18.08 -6.06
CA GLY A 122 -8.68 -16.71 -5.76
C GLY A 122 -7.46 -16.22 -6.51
N VAL A 123 -7.18 -14.94 -6.32
CA VAL A 123 -6.01 -14.25 -6.87
C VAL A 123 -5.38 -13.45 -5.75
N ARG A 124 -4.05 -13.50 -5.66
CA ARG A 124 -3.25 -12.59 -4.83
C ARG A 124 -2.53 -11.62 -5.75
N GLY A 125 -2.61 -10.34 -5.42
CA GLY A 125 -1.93 -9.24 -6.08
C GLY A 125 -0.88 -8.62 -5.17
N SER A 126 0.23 -8.12 -5.74
CA SER A 126 1.23 -7.35 -5.00
C SER A 126 1.95 -6.34 -5.91
N GLY A 127 2.49 -5.29 -5.29
CA GLY A 127 3.15 -4.20 -6.01
C GLY A 127 2.17 -3.20 -6.64
N GLY A 128 2.70 -2.27 -7.44
CA GLY A 128 1.92 -1.16 -7.97
C GLY A 128 1.35 -0.26 -6.84
N PRO A 129 0.04 0.04 -6.82
CA PRO A 129 -0.58 0.89 -5.80
C PRO A 129 -0.82 0.21 -4.44
N VAL A 130 -0.49 -1.08 -4.30
CA VAL A 130 -0.76 -1.87 -3.08
C VAL A 130 0.50 -2.55 -2.55
N THR A 131 0.52 -2.84 -1.24
CA THR A 131 1.47 -3.84 -0.72
C THR A 131 0.95 -5.24 -1.01
N SER A 132 -0.32 -5.49 -0.76
CA SER A 132 -1.01 -6.71 -1.15
C SER A 132 -2.47 -6.44 -1.45
N ILE A 133 -3.06 -7.28 -2.29
CA ILE A 133 -4.51 -7.37 -2.46
C ILE A 133 -4.88 -8.83 -2.68
N GLU A 134 -6.04 -9.25 -2.20
CA GLU A 134 -6.49 -10.62 -2.33
C GLU A 134 -7.98 -10.68 -2.64
N PHE A 135 -8.32 -11.45 -3.66
CA PHE A 135 -9.69 -11.76 -4.04
C PHE A 135 -9.91 -13.24 -3.78
N ASN A 136 -10.86 -13.53 -2.90
CA ASN A 136 -11.26 -14.87 -2.54
C ASN A 136 -12.69 -15.10 -3.02
N ALA A 137 -12.89 -16.12 -3.85
CA ALA A 137 -14.18 -16.52 -4.35
C ALA A 137 -14.69 -17.77 -3.61
N PHE A 138 -14.96 -17.66 -2.30
CA PHE A 138 -15.51 -18.80 -1.56
C PHE A 138 -16.93 -19.14 -2.06
N PRO A 139 -17.34 -20.43 -2.06
CA PRO A 139 -18.66 -20.85 -2.53
C PRO A 139 -19.85 -20.13 -1.87
N GLN A 140 -19.68 -19.60 -0.65
CA GLN A 140 -20.73 -18.90 0.08
C GLN A 140 -20.53 -17.38 0.12
N ARG A 141 -19.31 -16.89 -0.11
CA ARG A 141 -18.94 -15.48 0.10
C ARG A 141 -17.73 -15.10 -0.72
N TYR A 142 -17.80 -13.96 -1.39
CA TYR A 142 -16.61 -13.37 -2.00
C TYR A 142 -16.06 -12.29 -1.09
N SER A 143 -14.75 -12.11 -1.07
CA SER A 143 -14.11 -11.01 -0.36
C SER A 143 -12.96 -10.43 -1.16
N VAL A 144 -12.80 -9.11 -1.08
CA VAL A 144 -11.60 -8.40 -1.51
C VAL A 144 -10.94 -7.80 -0.27
N THR A 145 -9.69 -8.15 -0.04
CA THR A 145 -8.87 -7.64 1.07
C THR A 145 -7.72 -6.86 0.46
N GLY A 146 -7.70 -5.55 0.66
CA GLY A 146 -6.64 -4.66 0.18
C GLY A 146 -5.77 -4.12 1.30
N GLU A 147 -4.47 -4.04 1.06
CA GLU A 147 -3.49 -3.38 1.92
C GLU A 147 -2.74 -2.30 1.13
N SER A 148 -2.83 -1.04 1.57
CA SER A 148 -2.11 0.06 0.94
C SER A 148 -0.59 -0.12 1.03
N THR A 149 0.14 0.65 0.23
CA THR A 149 1.58 0.83 0.45
C THR A 149 1.86 1.35 1.86
N CYS A 150 3.00 0.92 2.41
CA CYS A 150 3.47 1.38 3.71
C CYS A 150 4.01 2.81 3.60
N PHE A 151 3.54 3.70 4.46
CA PHE A 151 3.94 5.12 4.51
C PHE A 151 4.59 5.49 5.85
N ASP A 152 5.25 6.64 5.89
CA ASP A 152 5.85 7.20 7.11
C ASP A 152 4.77 7.61 8.13
N GLY A 153 5.03 7.32 9.40
CA GLY A 153 4.13 7.62 10.52
C GLY A 153 3.73 6.37 11.29
N SER A 154 3.01 6.56 12.39
CA SER A 154 2.52 5.48 13.24
C SER A 154 0.99 5.40 13.24
N VAL A 155 0.48 4.23 13.63
CA VAL A 155 -0.97 4.05 13.83
C VAL A 155 -1.50 5.00 14.90
N ASP A 156 -0.68 5.34 15.90
CA ASP A 156 -1.08 6.25 16.98
C ASP A 156 -1.24 7.69 16.49
N ASP A 157 -0.39 8.12 15.55
CA ASP A 157 -0.51 9.43 14.89
C ASP A 157 -1.83 9.56 14.14
N LEU A 158 -2.37 8.45 13.61
CA LEU A 158 -3.64 8.40 12.88
C LEU A 158 -4.85 8.33 13.83
N ARG A 159 -4.69 7.71 15.01
CA ARG A 159 -5.72 7.66 16.06
C ARG A 159 -5.90 9.01 16.77
N GLY A 160 -4.83 9.78 16.94
CA GLY A 160 -4.87 11.12 17.55
C GLY A 160 -5.60 12.18 16.71
N VAL A 161 -6.03 11.85 15.49
CA VAL A 161 -6.75 12.75 14.56
C VAL A 161 -8.27 12.66 14.71
N GLY A 162 -8.76 11.76 15.58
CA GLY A 162 -10.17 11.46 15.77
C GLY A 162 -10.87 12.19 16.91
N GLU A 163 -10.42 13.37 17.34
CA GLU A 163 -11.19 14.27 18.23
C GLU A 163 -10.86 15.74 17.87
N GLY A 164 -11.73 16.37 17.08
CA GLY A 164 -11.65 17.79 16.71
C GLY A 164 -12.84 18.23 15.90
#